data_AF-A0A512AR71-F1
#
_entry.id   AF-A0A512AR71-F1
#
_cell.length_a   1.000
_cell.length_b   1.000
_cell.length_c   1.000
_cell.angle_alpha   90.00
_cell.angle_beta   90.00
_cell.angle_gamma   90.00
#
_symmetry.space_group_name_H-M   'P 1'
#
loop_
_entity.id
_entity.type
_entity.pdbx_description
1 polymer ?
#
loop_
_entity_poly.entity_id
_entity_poly.type
_entity_poly.pdbx_seq_one_letter_code
_entity_poly.pdbx_strand_id
1 'polypeptide(L)'
;MPPSIKAALKPDLRFREATLLDAFLERPVDLGDGQRPSQTDLMAIVRLEGGLGILAIEAKVDETFGPTVDEWLSDPKGDRPTRLARLTRLCGLLELDPGQVGSIRYQLIHRTASALIEAQRYCARDAVMIVQSFCPKRSWFDDYRAFVEAMGLGQAADGTITTAKPCDGIDLRLAWVAESITGPFKRLGTARTVPALTELGRVQLSKSFFMRDMLYSEVAMIHGLNNAPDDPDLAIKAGKRLCEELLEPLQDHWGRLAIRSAYRSCEVNGFCNDMQRKKKPGYTCASNESNYAGHIWDRLDADGHMGAMACVVVPSFWEKHQQPGDWRILARWIHENLTYASLYFFPTYWAFNIGWHEKPERTIKSYASPAGLFTP
;
A
#
# COMPACT_ATOMS: atom_id res chain seq x y z
N MET A 1 -1.10 -11.00 -13.46
CA MET A 1 -0.24 -10.14 -14.29
C MET A 1 -1.04 -8.92 -14.75
N PRO A 2 -0.50 -7.70 -14.59
CA PRO A 2 -1.09 -6.47 -15.11
C PRO A 2 -1.41 -6.54 -16.62
N PRO A 3 -2.47 -5.88 -17.12
CA PRO A 3 -2.85 -5.90 -18.53
C PRO A 3 -1.75 -5.39 -19.49
N SER A 4 -1.03 -4.35 -19.07
CA SER A 4 0.07 -3.71 -19.79
C SER A 4 1.24 -4.68 -20.02
N ILE A 5 1.66 -5.40 -18.98
CA ILE A 5 2.69 -6.45 -19.05
C ILE A 5 2.23 -7.59 -19.95
N LYS A 6 0.97 -8.07 -19.80
CA LYS A 6 0.42 -9.10 -20.70
C LYS A 6 0.45 -8.66 -22.16
N ALA A 7 0.12 -7.40 -22.44
CA ALA A 7 0.16 -6.86 -23.80
C ALA A 7 1.59 -6.84 -24.37
N ALA A 8 2.57 -6.44 -23.57
CA ALA A 8 3.98 -6.41 -23.98
C ALA A 8 4.57 -7.80 -24.22
N LEU A 9 4.12 -8.83 -23.49
CA LEU A 9 4.56 -10.22 -23.66
C LEU A 9 3.87 -10.95 -24.84
N LYS A 10 2.70 -10.48 -25.26
CA LYS A 10 1.86 -11.14 -26.28
C LYS A 10 2.57 -11.39 -27.64
N PRO A 11 3.48 -10.53 -28.12
CA PRO A 11 4.20 -10.80 -29.37
C PRO A 11 5.23 -11.93 -29.25
N ASP A 12 5.72 -12.24 -28.05
CA ASP A 12 6.77 -13.24 -27.86
C ASP A 12 6.21 -14.67 -27.89
N LEU A 13 6.83 -15.54 -28.70
CA LEU A 13 6.30 -16.87 -28.94
C LEU A 13 6.29 -17.76 -27.68
N ARG A 14 7.22 -17.53 -26.74
CA ARG A 14 7.35 -18.28 -25.48
C ARG A 14 6.42 -17.72 -24.42
N PHE A 15 6.32 -16.40 -24.29
CA PHE A 15 5.61 -15.75 -23.18
C PHE A 15 4.15 -15.36 -23.46
N ARG A 16 3.68 -15.41 -24.71
CA ARG A 16 2.31 -14.98 -25.04
C ARG A 16 1.18 -15.74 -24.32
N GLU A 17 1.39 -17.02 -24.01
CA GLU A 17 0.45 -17.86 -23.25
C GLU A 17 0.92 -18.10 -21.80
N ALA A 18 1.87 -17.29 -21.31
CA ALA A 18 2.43 -17.47 -19.97
C ALA A 18 1.33 -17.41 -18.90
N THR A 19 1.30 -18.42 -18.03
CA THR A 19 0.38 -18.47 -16.89
C THR A 19 1.15 -18.24 -15.59
N LEU A 20 0.70 -17.31 -14.75
CA LEU A 20 1.31 -17.08 -13.44
C LEU A 20 1.12 -18.32 -12.55
N LEU A 21 2.22 -18.84 -11.99
CA LEU A 21 2.21 -19.91 -11.01
C LEU A 21 2.37 -19.37 -9.59
N ASP A 22 3.39 -18.54 -9.38
CA ASP A 22 3.71 -17.94 -8.08
C ASP A 22 4.41 -16.59 -8.25
N ALA A 23 4.40 -15.75 -7.23
CA ALA A 23 5.09 -14.47 -7.22
C ALA A 23 5.56 -14.03 -5.82
N PHE A 24 6.74 -13.43 -5.78
CA PHE A 24 7.38 -12.92 -4.58
C PHE A 24 7.55 -11.40 -4.69
N LEU A 25 7.03 -10.67 -3.72
CA LEU A 25 7.30 -9.25 -3.56
C LEU A 25 8.66 -9.05 -2.89
N GLU A 26 9.40 -8.01 -3.29
CA GLU A 26 10.65 -7.58 -2.67
C GLU A 26 11.68 -8.71 -2.55
N ARG A 27 11.83 -9.51 -3.61
CA ARG A 27 12.60 -10.75 -3.64
C ARG A 27 14.10 -10.47 -3.53
N PRO A 28 14.78 -10.84 -2.41
CA PRO A 28 16.23 -10.80 -2.36
C PRO A 28 16.82 -11.94 -3.19
N VAL A 29 17.77 -11.59 -4.06
CA VAL A 29 18.52 -12.50 -4.92
C VAL A 29 20.01 -12.31 -4.61
N ASP A 30 20.63 -13.36 -4.11
CA ASP A 30 22.07 -13.41 -3.91
C ASP A 30 22.76 -13.40 -5.28
N LEU A 31 23.73 -12.50 -5.46
CA LEU A 31 24.47 -12.36 -6.71
C LEU A 31 25.75 -13.21 -6.74
N GLY A 32 25.91 -14.12 -5.77
CA GLY A 32 26.97 -15.14 -5.74
C GLY A 32 28.32 -14.61 -5.27
N ASP A 33 28.33 -13.49 -4.54
CA ASP A 33 29.56 -12.84 -4.07
C ASP A 33 29.59 -12.58 -2.56
N GLY A 34 28.59 -13.06 -1.81
CA GLY A 34 28.48 -12.88 -0.36
C GLY A 34 28.24 -11.44 0.09
N GLN A 35 28.03 -10.52 -0.84
CA GLN A 35 27.70 -9.12 -0.57
C GLN A 35 26.18 -8.96 -0.44
N ARG A 36 25.72 -7.72 -0.25
CA ARG A 36 24.29 -7.41 -0.17
C ARG A 36 23.54 -7.95 -1.41
N PRO A 37 22.44 -8.72 -1.21
CA PRO A 37 21.58 -9.19 -2.29
C PRO A 37 21.00 -8.05 -3.13
N SER A 38 20.66 -8.35 -4.37
CA SER A 38 19.76 -7.49 -5.14
C SER A 38 18.32 -7.75 -4.71
N GLN A 39 17.51 -6.71 -4.56
CA GLN A 39 16.11 -6.83 -4.12
C GLN A 39 15.09 -6.54 -5.23
N THR A 40 14.64 -7.52 -6.01
CA THR A 40 13.72 -7.29 -7.14
C THR A 40 12.30 -7.03 -6.63
N ASP A 41 11.63 -5.96 -7.10
CA ASP A 41 10.33 -5.53 -6.57
C ASP A 41 9.25 -6.62 -6.68
N LEU A 42 9.20 -7.30 -7.82
CA LEU A 42 8.34 -8.47 -8.02
C LEU A 42 9.06 -9.52 -8.87
N MET A 43 9.19 -10.74 -8.34
CA MET A 43 9.71 -11.90 -9.04
C MET A 43 8.58 -12.90 -9.25
N ALA A 44 8.24 -13.23 -10.49
CA ALA A 44 7.17 -14.16 -10.81
C ALA A 44 7.68 -15.39 -11.55
N ILE A 45 7.18 -16.55 -11.14
CA ILE A 45 7.38 -17.83 -11.82
C ILE A 45 6.15 -18.07 -12.71
N VAL A 46 6.40 -18.30 -13.99
CA VAL A 46 5.34 -18.54 -14.97
C VAL A 46 5.50 -19.91 -15.61
N ARG A 47 4.36 -20.54 -15.89
CA ARG A 47 4.31 -21.72 -16.76
C ARG A 47 4.33 -21.25 -18.21
N LEU A 48 5.24 -21.84 -18.99
CA LEU A 48 5.33 -21.74 -20.44
C LEU A 48 4.99 -23.11 -21.05
N GLU A 49 4.77 -23.18 -22.36
CA GLU A 49 4.45 -24.44 -23.06
C GLU A 49 5.55 -25.51 -22.90
N GLY A 50 6.82 -25.08 -22.82
CA GLY A 50 8.00 -25.96 -22.74
C GLY A 50 8.69 -26.03 -21.37
N GLY A 51 8.09 -25.48 -20.31
CA GLY A 51 8.70 -25.47 -18.97
C GLY A 51 8.34 -24.26 -18.13
N LEU A 52 9.28 -23.83 -17.29
CA LEU A 52 9.14 -22.62 -16.47
C LEU A 52 9.82 -21.43 -17.13
N GLY A 53 9.28 -20.25 -16.87
CA GLY A 53 9.89 -18.96 -17.16
C GLY A 53 9.94 -18.09 -15.91
N ILE A 54 10.88 -17.15 -15.89
CA ILE A 54 11.00 -16.15 -14.84
C ILE A 54 10.67 -14.76 -15.38
N LEU A 55 9.87 -13.99 -14.63
CA LEU A 55 9.64 -12.57 -14.86
C LEU A 55 10.15 -11.79 -13.66
N ALA A 56 11.21 -11.01 -13.84
CA ALA A 56 11.70 -10.05 -12.86
C ALA A 56 11.16 -8.66 -13.22
N ILE A 57 10.37 -8.05 -12.35
CA ILE A 57 9.74 -6.75 -12.57
C ILE A 57 10.34 -5.74 -11.59
N GLU A 58 10.84 -4.64 -12.15
CA GLU A 58 11.25 -3.43 -11.41
C GLU A 58 10.21 -2.35 -11.68
N ALA A 59 9.56 -1.87 -10.63
CA ALA A 59 8.61 -0.77 -10.68
C ALA A 59 9.35 0.57 -10.52
N LYS A 60 9.06 1.53 -11.39
CA LYS A 60 9.64 2.89 -11.31
C LYS A 60 8.57 3.95 -11.41
N VAL A 61 8.59 4.93 -10.51
CA VAL A 61 7.84 6.17 -10.69
C VAL A 61 8.77 7.19 -11.36
N ASP A 62 9.26 8.18 -10.62
CA ASP A 62 10.13 9.25 -11.14
C ASP A 62 11.53 9.21 -10.52
N GLU A 63 11.75 8.33 -9.53
CA GLU A 63 13.06 8.09 -8.93
C GLU A 63 14.03 7.43 -9.93
N THR A 64 15.30 7.80 -9.82
CA THR A 64 16.35 7.34 -10.72
C THR A 64 16.64 5.84 -10.52
N PHE A 65 17.33 5.22 -11.50
CA PHE A 65 17.92 3.89 -11.34
C PHE A 65 19.19 3.88 -10.43
N GLY A 66 19.39 4.93 -9.65
CA GLY A 66 20.62 5.14 -8.88
C GLY A 66 21.81 5.55 -9.76
N PRO A 67 23.04 5.33 -9.29
CA PRO A 67 24.25 5.76 -9.98
C PRO A 67 24.51 4.98 -11.27
N THR A 68 25.25 5.59 -12.20
CA THR A 68 25.92 4.85 -13.29
C THR A 68 26.99 3.92 -12.72
N VAL A 69 27.52 3.01 -13.53
CA VAL A 69 28.64 2.15 -13.13
C VAL A 69 29.85 2.97 -12.72
N ASP A 70 30.22 4.02 -13.46
CA ASP A 70 31.37 4.86 -13.13
C ASP A 70 31.18 5.63 -11.82
N GLU A 71 29.98 6.17 -11.60
CA GLU A 71 29.60 6.83 -10.34
C GLU A 71 29.65 5.83 -9.17
N TRP A 72 29.12 4.62 -9.38
CA TRP A 72 29.11 3.56 -8.37
C TRP A 72 30.51 3.02 -8.07
N LEU A 73 31.40 2.89 -9.06
CA LEU A 73 32.79 2.47 -8.83
C LEU A 73 33.62 3.55 -8.13
N SER A 74 33.27 4.82 -8.34
CA SER A 74 33.96 5.97 -7.76
C SER A 74 33.48 6.36 -6.36
N ASP A 75 32.32 5.86 -5.90
CA ASP A 75 31.78 6.19 -4.58
C ASP A 75 32.72 5.73 -3.44
N PRO A 76 33.24 6.65 -2.60
CA PRO A 76 34.23 6.35 -1.59
C PRO A 76 33.73 5.45 -0.45
N LYS A 77 32.41 5.22 -0.34
CA LYS A 77 31.83 4.34 0.69
C LYS A 77 32.02 2.85 0.42
N GLY A 78 32.47 2.45 -0.78
CA GLY A 78 32.66 1.03 -1.11
C GLY A 78 34.08 0.69 -1.55
N ASP A 79 34.43 -0.58 -1.40
CA ASP A 79 35.71 -1.12 -1.82
C ASP A 79 35.72 -1.33 -3.35
N ARG A 80 36.55 -0.55 -4.05
CA ARG A 80 36.61 -0.57 -5.52
C ARG A 80 37.03 -1.93 -6.09
N PRO A 81 38.07 -2.63 -5.58
CA PRO A 81 38.39 -3.99 -6.03
C PRO A 81 37.21 -4.96 -5.93
N THR A 82 36.50 -4.97 -4.80
CA THR A 82 35.31 -5.81 -4.60
C THR A 82 34.18 -5.46 -5.57
N ARG A 83 33.91 -4.16 -5.77
CA ARG A 83 32.89 -3.69 -6.73
C ARG A 83 33.25 -4.06 -8.17
N LEU A 84 34.52 -3.94 -8.56
CA LEU A 84 34.97 -4.32 -9.89
C LEU A 84 34.84 -5.83 -10.11
N ALA A 85 35.22 -6.66 -9.14
CA ALA A 85 35.04 -8.11 -9.23
C ALA A 85 33.55 -8.49 -9.36
N ARG A 86 32.65 -7.80 -8.62
CA ARG A 86 31.20 -7.97 -8.75
C ARG A 86 30.72 -7.56 -10.14
N LEU A 87 31.12 -6.39 -10.64
CA LEU A 87 30.74 -5.92 -11.97
C LEU A 87 31.17 -6.91 -13.05
N THR A 88 32.43 -7.36 -13.04
CA THR A 88 32.95 -8.32 -14.01
C THR A 88 32.12 -9.59 -14.04
N ARG A 89 31.72 -10.12 -12.87
CA ARG A 89 30.85 -11.31 -12.77
C ARG A 89 29.47 -11.06 -13.40
N LEU A 90 28.83 -9.94 -13.03
CA LEU A 90 27.50 -9.60 -13.53
C LEU A 90 27.50 -9.35 -15.05
N CYS A 91 28.52 -8.66 -15.55
CA CYS A 91 28.72 -8.48 -16.99
C CYS A 91 28.96 -9.81 -17.69
N GLY A 92 29.73 -10.72 -17.09
CA GLY A 92 29.91 -12.08 -17.61
C GLY A 92 28.60 -12.86 -17.76
N LEU A 93 27.71 -12.79 -16.76
CA LEU A 93 26.38 -13.42 -16.85
C LEU A 93 25.52 -12.84 -17.97
N LEU A 94 25.68 -11.55 -18.28
CA LEU A 94 24.85 -10.81 -19.24
C LEU A 94 25.47 -10.71 -20.63
N GLU A 95 26.65 -11.30 -20.84
CA GLU A 95 27.45 -11.15 -22.06
C GLU A 95 27.64 -9.66 -22.41
N LEU A 96 28.12 -8.88 -21.42
CA LEU A 96 28.48 -7.47 -21.53
C LEU A 96 29.99 -7.29 -21.37
N ASP A 97 30.55 -6.28 -22.04
CA ASP A 97 31.93 -5.84 -21.80
C ASP A 97 31.98 -4.90 -20.58
N PRO A 98 32.64 -5.27 -19.46
CA PRO A 98 32.79 -4.39 -18.31
C PRO A 98 33.46 -3.05 -18.63
N GLY A 99 34.27 -2.97 -19.70
CA GLY A 99 34.93 -1.74 -20.13
C GLY A 99 34.01 -0.75 -20.85
N GLN A 100 32.81 -1.16 -21.26
CA GLN A 100 31.88 -0.34 -22.05
C GLN A 100 30.60 0.04 -21.30
N VAL A 101 30.44 -0.39 -20.04
CA VAL A 101 29.22 -0.16 -19.26
C VAL A 101 29.29 1.05 -18.32
N GLY A 102 30.34 1.87 -18.37
CA GLY A 102 30.59 2.97 -17.42
C GLY A 102 29.40 3.95 -17.27
N SER A 103 28.75 4.30 -18.38
CA SER A 103 27.57 5.18 -18.40
C SER A 103 26.25 4.48 -18.07
N ILE A 104 26.21 3.14 -18.04
CA ILE A 104 24.99 2.38 -17.77
C ILE A 104 24.64 2.46 -16.29
N ARG A 105 23.34 2.54 -15.98
CA ARG A 105 22.84 2.48 -14.60
C ARG A 105 23.14 1.11 -14.00
N TYR A 106 23.90 1.08 -12.90
CA TYR A 106 24.31 -0.16 -12.25
C TYR A 106 23.10 -1.03 -11.82
N GLN A 107 21.98 -0.38 -11.50
CA GLN A 107 20.75 -1.08 -11.15
C GLN A 107 20.24 -1.99 -12.27
N LEU A 108 20.23 -1.51 -13.53
CA LEU A 108 19.73 -2.31 -14.66
C LEU A 108 20.54 -3.59 -14.86
N ILE A 109 21.87 -3.52 -14.66
CA ILE A 109 22.77 -4.69 -14.72
C ILE A 109 22.38 -5.70 -13.65
N HIS A 110 22.39 -5.30 -12.37
CA HIS A 110 22.21 -6.28 -11.31
C HIS A 110 20.77 -6.84 -11.22
N ARG A 111 19.75 -6.09 -11.65
CA ARG A 111 18.36 -6.57 -11.74
C ARG A 111 18.20 -7.60 -12.83
N THR A 112 18.81 -7.36 -13.98
CA THR A 112 18.77 -8.29 -15.10
C THR A 112 19.52 -9.59 -14.75
N ALA A 113 20.69 -9.49 -14.11
CA ALA A 113 21.40 -10.65 -13.60
C ALA A 113 20.58 -11.45 -12.56
N SER A 114 19.78 -10.77 -11.73
CA SER A 114 18.88 -11.44 -10.77
C SER A 114 17.83 -12.31 -11.47
N ALA A 115 17.33 -11.88 -12.63
CA ALA A 115 16.40 -12.67 -13.44
C ALA A 115 17.04 -13.98 -13.94
N LEU A 116 18.30 -13.91 -14.38
CA LEU A 116 19.07 -15.08 -14.82
C LEU A 116 19.34 -16.04 -13.66
N ILE A 117 19.82 -15.53 -12.53
CA ILE A 117 20.16 -16.35 -11.36
C ILE A 117 18.92 -17.09 -10.84
N GLU A 118 17.77 -16.42 -10.74
CA GLU A 118 16.55 -17.10 -10.33
C GLU A 118 16.04 -18.06 -11.42
N ALA A 119 16.24 -17.77 -12.71
CA ALA A 119 15.93 -18.72 -13.77
C ALA A 119 16.75 -20.01 -13.65
N GLN A 120 18.05 -19.92 -13.38
CA GLN A 120 18.89 -21.09 -13.11
C GLN A 120 18.40 -21.86 -11.90
N ARG A 121 18.10 -21.15 -10.80
CA ARG A 121 17.61 -21.74 -9.55
C ARG A 121 16.33 -22.55 -9.73
N TYR A 122 15.43 -22.07 -10.57
CA TYR A 122 14.16 -22.74 -10.88
C TYR A 122 14.23 -23.65 -12.12
N CYS A 123 15.42 -23.86 -12.69
CA CYS A 123 15.63 -24.63 -13.92
C CYS A 123 14.77 -24.13 -15.11
N ALA A 124 14.50 -22.82 -15.14
CA ALA A 124 13.84 -22.15 -16.25
C ALA A 124 14.84 -21.88 -17.38
N ARG A 125 14.36 -21.95 -18.62
CA ARG A 125 15.17 -21.68 -19.83
C ARG A 125 14.92 -20.30 -20.41
N ASP A 126 13.89 -19.61 -19.93
CA ASP A 126 13.47 -18.31 -20.41
C ASP A 126 13.33 -17.34 -19.23
N ALA A 127 13.87 -16.13 -19.39
CA ALA A 127 13.75 -15.08 -18.40
C ALA A 127 13.41 -13.75 -19.07
N VAL A 128 12.61 -12.92 -18.39
CA VAL A 128 12.36 -11.53 -18.79
C VAL A 128 12.63 -10.61 -17.62
N MET A 129 13.45 -9.58 -17.85
CA MET A 129 13.50 -8.41 -16.95
C MET A 129 12.64 -7.30 -17.53
N ILE A 130 11.66 -6.84 -16.75
CA ILE A 130 10.69 -5.83 -17.15
C ILE A 130 10.86 -4.62 -16.25
N VAL A 131 11.03 -3.44 -16.84
CA VAL A 131 10.78 -2.20 -16.13
C VAL A 131 9.32 -1.80 -16.33
N GLN A 132 8.57 -1.72 -15.24
CA GLN A 132 7.21 -1.21 -15.24
C GLN A 132 7.22 0.23 -14.73
N SER A 133 7.02 1.19 -15.63
CA SER A 133 7.02 2.61 -15.33
C SER A 133 5.62 3.14 -15.02
N PHE A 134 5.53 3.86 -13.91
CA PHE A 134 4.36 4.60 -13.45
C PHE A 134 4.61 6.13 -13.52
N CYS A 135 5.58 6.58 -14.32
CA CYS A 135 5.76 8.01 -14.57
C CYS A 135 5.15 8.40 -15.91
N PRO A 136 4.21 9.37 -15.95
CA PRO A 136 3.64 9.88 -17.19
C PRO A 136 4.68 10.43 -18.17
N LYS A 137 5.82 10.92 -17.67
CA LYS A 137 6.93 11.44 -18.50
C LYS A 137 7.85 10.34 -19.03
N ARG A 138 7.66 9.09 -18.57
CA ARG A 138 8.55 7.95 -18.87
C ARG A 138 10.01 8.25 -18.52
N SER A 139 10.22 8.90 -17.38
CA SER A 139 11.55 9.21 -16.87
C SER A 139 12.43 7.96 -16.90
N TRP A 140 13.71 8.13 -17.26
CA TRP A 140 14.72 7.06 -17.31
C TRP A 140 14.55 6.04 -18.44
N PHE A 141 13.61 6.24 -19.38
CA PHE A 141 13.50 5.36 -20.55
C PHE A 141 14.74 5.40 -21.44
N ASP A 142 15.40 6.55 -21.56
CA ASP A 142 16.64 6.67 -22.34
C ASP A 142 17.81 5.89 -21.70
N ASP A 143 17.93 5.89 -20.37
CA ASP A 143 18.90 5.03 -19.66
C ASP A 143 18.62 3.54 -19.91
N TYR A 144 17.33 3.15 -19.90
CA TYR A 144 16.93 1.79 -20.26
C TYR A 144 17.28 1.45 -21.72
N ARG A 145 17.03 2.36 -22.67
CA ARG A 145 17.40 2.16 -24.08
C ARG A 145 18.90 1.99 -24.26
N ALA A 146 19.71 2.82 -23.59
CA ALA A 146 21.17 2.69 -23.62
C ALA A 146 21.63 1.31 -23.09
N PHE A 147 20.97 0.80 -22.05
CA PHE A 147 21.25 -0.54 -21.53
C PHE A 147 20.86 -1.65 -22.51
N VAL A 148 19.69 -1.56 -23.16
CA VAL A 148 19.24 -2.53 -24.18
C VAL A 148 20.20 -2.54 -25.38
N GLU A 149 20.68 -1.35 -25.79
CA GLU A 149 21.68 -1.22 -26.86
C GLU A 149 23.01 -1.84 -26.46
N ALA A 150 23.51 -1.57 -25.24
CA ALA A 150 24.73 -2.20 -24.70
C ALA A 150 24.61 -3.74 -24.62
N MET A 151 23.41 -4.26 -24.37
CA MET A 151 23.13 -5.70 -24.40
C MET A 151 23.15 -6.29 -25.82
N GLY A 152 23.22 -5.48 -26.88
CA GLY A 152 23.15 -5.93 -28.27
C GLY A 152 21.74 -6.32 -28.71
N LEU A 153 20.71 -5.83 -28.03
CA LEU A 153 19.30 -6.17 -28.27
C LEU A 153 18.58 -5.17 -29.19
N GLY A 154 19.32 -4.21 -29.77
CA GLY A 154 18.80 -3.22 -30.70
C GLY A 154 18.05 -2.08 -30.00
N GLN A 155 17.07 -1.50 -30.70
CA GLN A 155 16.30 -0.38 -30.17
C GLN A 155 15.10 -0.84 -29.36
N ALA A 156 15.06 -0.47 -28.08
CA ALA A 156 13.91 -0.68 -27.22
C ALA A 156 12.76 0.29 -27.55
N ALA A 157 11.53 -0.21 -27.51
CA ALA A 157 10.31 0.58 -27.58
C ALA A 157 9.39 0.26 -26.39
N ASP A 158 8.64 1.27 -25.94
CA ASP A 158 7.65 1.13 -24.87
C ASP A 158 6.55 0.14 -25.27
N GLY A 159 6.18 -0.74 -24.34
CA GLY A 159 5.15 -1.77 -24.53
C GLY A 159 5.60 -2.93 -25.41
N THR A 160 6.90 -3.05 -25.69
CA THR A 160 7.46 -4.14 -26.50
C THR A 160 8.53 -4.90 -25.73
N ILE A 161 8.56 -6.22 -25.97
CA ILE A 161 9.62 -7.11 -25.49
C ILE A 161 10.69 -7.25 -26.58
N THR A 162 11.95 -7.28 -26.17
CA THR A 162 13.08 -7.52 -27.09
C THR A 162 13.08 -8.94 -27.63
N THR A 163 13.89 -9.19 -28.66
CA THR A 163 14.27 -10.55 -29.02
C THR A 163 15.04 -11.23 -27.88
N ALA A 164 15.11 -12.57 -27.93
CA ALA A 164 15.90 -13.33 -26.98
C ALA A 164 17.41 -13.16 -27.23
N LYS A 165 18.17 -12.98 -26.14
CA LYS A 165 19.63 -13.10 -26.11
C LYS A 165 19.99 -14.29 -25.22
N PRO A 166 20.73 -15.30 -25.74
CA PRO A 166 21.25 -16.37 -24.90
C PRO A 166 22.28 -15.82 -23.91
N CYS A 167 22.07 -16.07 -22.63
CA CYS A 167 22.96 -15.70 -21.53
C CYS A 167 23.04 -16.88 -20.57
N ASP A 168 24.22 -17.51 -20.46
CA ASP A 168 24.46 -18.68 -19.59
C ASP A 168 23.38 -19.77 -19.68
N GLY A 169 23.00 -20.13 -20.92
CA GLY A 169 22.01 -21.16 -21.21
C GLY A 169 20.54 -20.75 -21.02
N ILE A 170 20.27 -19.47 -20.75
CA ILE A 170 18.92 -18.91 -20.61
C ILE A 170 18.65 -17.90 -21.73
N ASP A 171 17.49 -18.00 -22.35
CA ASP A 171 17.00 -17.03 -23.32
C ASP A 171 16.43 -15.80 -22.59
N LEU A 172 17.27 -14.78 -22.44
CA LEU A 172 16.95 -13.53 -21.76
C LEU A 172 16.27 -12.54 -22.70
N ARG A 173 15.22 -11.88 -22.21
CA ARG A 173 14.54 -10.77 -22.88
C ARG A 173 14.41 -9.59 -21.92
N LEU A 174 14.29 -8.39 -22.49
CA LEU A 174 14.03 -7.17 -21.74
C LEU A 174 12.72 -6.55 -22.22
N ALA A 175 12.00 -5.86 -21.34
CA ALA A 175 10.87 -5.04 -21.73
C ALA A 175 10.76 -3.77 -20.89
N TRP A 176 10.21 -2.72 -21.49
CA TRP A 176 9.74 -1.55 -20.78
C TRP A 176 8.24 -1.40 -21.01
N VAL A 177 7.50 -1.14 -19.94
CA VAL A 177 6.05 -0.94 -20.00
C VAL A 177 5.70 0.31 -19.21
N ALA A 178 5.23 1.35 -19.90
CA ALA A 178 4.65 2.51 -19.23
C ALA A 178 3.15 2.32 -19.00
N GLU A 179 2.70 2.50 -17.75
CA GLU A 179 1.29 2.49 -17.43
C GLU A 179 0.58 3.74 -17.99
N SER A 180 -0.60 3.54 -18.56
CA SER A 180 -1.48 4.64 -18.93
C SER A 180 -2.08 5.26 -17.68
N ILE A 181 -1.48 6.34 -17.19
CA ILE A 181 -1.94 7.04 -16.00
C ILE A 181 -2.83 8.21 -16.44
N THR A 182 -4.14 8.08 -16.26
CA THR A 182 -5.12 9.14 -16.52
C THR A 182 -5.59 9.80 -15.22
N GLY A 183 -5.37 11.11 -15.07
CA GLY A 183 -5.92 11.94 -13.99
C GLY A 183 -4.86 12.66 -13.13
N PRO A 184 -5.25 13.68 -12.34
CA PRO A 184 -4.36 14.29 -11.35
C PRO A 184 -4.11 13.30 -10.21
N PHE A 185 -2.85 12.90 -10.01
CA PHE A 185 -2.47 12.04 -8.88
C PHE A 185 -1.93 12.89 -7.73
N LYS A 186 -2.61 12.81 -6.57
CA LYS A 186 -2.02 13.16 -5.28
C LYS A 186 -1.26 11.93 -4.80
N ARG A 187 0.06 12.06 -4.57
CA ARG A 187 0.83 11.00 -3.91
C ARG A 187 0.19 10.76 -2.53
N LEU A 188 -0.25 9.52 -2.28
CA LEU A 188 -0.85 9.18 -0.98
C LEU A 188 0.23 9.30 0.09
N GLY A 189 -0.13 9.88 1.23
CA GLY A 189 0.71 9.99 2.42
C GLY A 189 0.68 8.74 3.30
N THR A 190 0.14 7.62 2.80
CA THR A 190 -0.05 6.40 3.58
C THR A 190 1.25 5.92 4.21
N ALA A 191 1.28 5.84 5.53
CA ALA A 191 2.40 5.30 6.27
C ALA A 191 2.50 3.78 6.03
N ARG A 192 3.49 3.33 5.25
CA ARG A 192 3.70 1.92 4.90
C ARG A 192 4.90 1.26 5.59
N THR A 193 5.66 2.03 6.38
CA THR A 193 6.83 1.54 7.11
C THR A 193 6.64 1.73 8.61
N VAL A 194 7.34 0.92 9.41
CA VAL A 194 7.31 1.03 10.88
C VAL A 194 7.68 2.43 11.36
N PRO A 195 8.75 3.09 10.86
CA PRO A 195 9.06 4.46 11.26
C PRO A 195 7.95 5.45 10.90
N ALA A 196 7.42 5.40 9.66
CA ALA A 196 6.38 6.32 9.23
C ALA A 196 5.08 6.16 10.05
N LEU A 197 4.68 4.92 10.32
CA LEU A 197 3.48 4.65 11.11
C LEU A 197 3.68 5.01 12.59
N THR A 198 4.92 4.87 13.08
CA THR A 198 5.29 5.29 14.44
C THR A 198 5.17 6.81 14.60
N GLU A 199 5.68 7.58 13.64
CA GLU A 199 5.55 9.04 13.63
C GLU A 199 4.10 9.48 13.52
N LEU A 200 3.31 8.90 12.61
CA LEU A 200 1.88 9.17 12.54
C LEU A 200 1.19 8.90 13.88
N GLY A 201 1.47 7.76 14.50
CA GLY A 201 0.89 7.38 15.79
C GLY A 201 1.29 8.28 16.97
N ARG A 202 2.37 9.08 16.85
CA ARG A 202 2.80 10.05 17.88
C ARG A 202 2.07 11.38 17.79
N VAL A 203 1.31 11.63 16.72
CA VAL A 203 0.53 12.85 16.58
C VAL A 203 -0.55 12.88 17.66
N GLN A 204 -0.47 13.88 18.54
CA GLN A 204 -1.47 14.14 19.56
C GLN A 204 -2.71 14.78 18.91
N LEU A 205 -3.88 14.18 19.11
CA LEU A 205 -5.16 14.68 18.61
C LEU A 205 -5.88 15.55 19.64
N SER A 206 -5.63 15.34 20.93
CA SER A 206 -6.16 16.14 22.04
C SER A 206 -5.36 15.84 23.33
N LYS A 207 -5.78 16.36 24.50
CA LYS A 207 -5.01 16.21 25.75
C LYS A 207 -4.70 14.74 26.12
N SER A 208 -5.60 13.81 25.81
CA SER A 208 -5.52 12.39 26.19
C SER A 208 -5.45 11.43 25.00
N PHE A 209 -5.86 11.85 23.80
CA PHE A 209 -5.93 10.98 22.62
C PHE A 209 -4.82 11.27 21.60
N PHE A 210 -4.20 10.20 21.10
CA PHE A 210 -3.21 10.21 20.02
C PHE A 210 -3.76 9.49 18.79
N MET A 211 -3.19 9.77 17.62
CA MET A 211 -3.60 9.08 16.39
C MET A 211 -3.48 7.56 16.52
N ARG A 212 -2.50 7.05 17.28
CA ARG A 212 -2.33 5.61 17.55
C ARG A 212 -3.57 4.95 18.14
N ASP A 213 -4.30 5.65 19.01
CA ASP A 213 -5.52 5.14 19.64
C ASP A 213 -6.63 4.91 18.61
N MET A 214 -6.51 5.58 17.44
CA MET A 214 -7.53 5.60 16.41
C MET A 214 -7.25 4.64 15.24
N LEU A 215 -6.02 4.11 15.13
CA LEU A 215 -5.58 3.29 13.99
C LEU A 215 -5.82 1.78 14.16
N TYR A 216 -6.17 1.30 15.35
CA TYR A 216 -6.34 -0.14 15.58
C TYR A 216 -7.60 -0.69 14.91
N SER A 217 -7.48 -1.88 14.31
CA SER A 217 -8.59 -2.67 13.76
C SER A 217 -8.28 -4.15 13.86
N GLU A 218 -9.15 -4.94 14.49
CA GLU A 218 -9.01 -6.39 14.57
C GLU A 218 -9.03 -7.03 13.18
N VAL A 219 -9.85 -6.50 12.27
CA VAL A 219 -9.93 -6.97 10.87
C VAL A 219 -8.60 -6.74 10.18
N ALA A 220 -8.03 -5.55 10.29
CA ALA A 220 -6.75 -5.26 9.66
C ALA A 220 -5.63 -6.15 10.21
N MET A 221 -5.61 -6.37 11.53
CA MET A 221 -4.65 -7.25 12.20
C MET A 221 -4.77 -8.71 11.72
N ILE A 222 -5.98 -9.27 11.67
CA ILE A 222 -6.21 -10.68 11.30
C ILE A 222 -5.92 -10.93 9.80
N HIS A 223 -6.22 -9.96 8.95
CA HIS A 223 -6.08 -10.10 7.48
C HIS A 223 -4.79 -9.48 6.91
N GLY A 224 -3.90 -8.96 7.76
CA GLY A 224 -2.63 -8.37 7.32
C GLY A 224 -2.80 -7.09 6.49
N LEU A 225 -3.85 -6.31 6.75
CA LEU A 225 -4.12 -5.05 6.06
C LEU A 225 -3.49 -3.88 6.82
N ASN A 226 -3.12 -2.82 6.10
CA ASN A 226 -2.59 -1.60 6.71
C ASN A 226 -3.73 -0.58 6.96
N ASN A 227 -4.12 -0.39 8.21
CA ASN A 227 -5.13 0.60 8.58
C ASN A 227 -4.53 2.00 8.79
N ALA A 228 -3.99 2.60 7.72
CA ALA A 228 -3.40 3.95 7.73
C ALA A 228 -4.11 4.89 6.72
N PRO A 229 -4.13 6.21 6.96
CA PRO A 229 -4.71 7.21 6.05
C PRO A 229 -3.88 7.46 4.81
N ASP A 230 -4.56 7.52 3.66
CA ASP A 230 -4.01 7.98 2.39
C ASP A 230 -3.77 9.49 2.40
N ASP A 231 -4.57 10.24 3.15
CA ASP A 231 -4.38 11.67 3.44
C ASP A 231 -4.24 11.89 4.96
N PRO A 232 -3.03 11.70 5.52
CA PRO A 232 -2.81 11.83 6.96
C PRO A 232 -3.18 13.20 7.52
N ASP A 233 -2.94 14.27 6.76
CA ASP A 233 -3.23 15.63 7.20
C ASP A 233 -4.73 15.85 7.38
N LEU A 234 -5.54 15.36 6.43
CA LEU A 234 -6.99 15.41 6.54
C LEU A 234 -7.51 14.56 7.71
N ALA A 235 -7.00 13.33 7.85
CA ALA A 235 -7.36 12.44 8.96
C ALA A 235 -7.02 13.05 10.33
N ILE A 236 -5.84 13.67 10.47
CA ILE A 236 -5.43 14.35 11.70
C ILE A 236 -6.34 15.54 11.97
N LYS A 237 -6.63 16.37 10.95
CA LYS A 237 -7.51 17.53 11.09
C LYS A 237 -8.90 17.12 11.57
N ALA A 238 -9.51 16.10 10.95
CA ALA A 238 -10.82 15.58 11.35
C ALA A 238 -10.78 14.93 12.74
N GLY A 239 -9.76 14.11 13.01
CA GLY A 239 -9.55 13.42 14.28
C GLY A 239 -9.37 14.38 15.46
N LYS A 240 -8.68 15.52 15.26
CA LYS A 240 -8.57 16.57 16.28
C LYS A 240 -9.93 17.11 16.69
N ARG A 241 -10.79 17.45 15.71
CA ARG A 241 -12.14 17.96 15.99
C ARG A 241 -12.98 16.93 16.76
N LEU A 242 -12.96 15.66 16.34
CA LEU A 242 -13.64 14.57 17.05
C LEU A 242 -13.14 14.45 18.50
N CYS A 243 -11.83 14.45 18.71
CA CYS A 243 -11.25 14.24 20.03
C CYS A 243 -11.48 15.44 20.96
N GLU A 244 -11.17 16.65 20.50
CA GLU A 244 -11.25 17.88 21.30
C GLU A 244 -12.70 18.26 21.64
N GLU A 245 -13.64 18.12 20.71
CA GLU A 245 -15.01 18.61 20.90
C GLU A 245 -15.96 17.55 21.46
N LEU A 246 -15.70 16.26 21.20
CA LEU A 246 -16.64 15.20 21.57
C LEU A 246 -16.04 14.23 22.57
N LEU A 247 -14.88 13.63 22.28
CA LEU A 247 -14.34 12.56 23.13
C LEU A 247 -13.77 13.06 24.45
N GLU A 248 -13.05 14.19 24.46
CA GLU A 248 -12.51 14.76 25.69
C GLU A 248 -13.60 15.23 26.65
N PRO A 249 -14.62 16.02 26.24
CA PRO A 249 -15.69 16.40 27.17
C PRO A 249 -16.49 15.20 27.67
N LEU A 250 -16.72 14.20 26.82
CA LEU A 250 -17.38 12.96 27.22
C LEU A 250 -16.53 12.20 28.27
N GLN A 251 -15.21 12.12 28.05
CA GLN A 251 -14.27 11.51 28.98
C GLN A 251 -14.14 12.30 30.30
N ASP A 252 -14.18 13.63 30.26
CA ASP A 252 -14.12 14.46 31.45
C ASP A 252 -15.33 14.25 32.35
N HIS A 253 -16.51 14.03 31.76
CA HIS A 253 -17.73 13.80 32.52
C HIS A 253 -17.84 12.36 33.02
N TRP A 254 -17.65 11.36 32.14
CA TRP A 254 -17.91 9.96 32.47
C TRP A 254 -16.66 9.15 32.83
N GLY A 255 -15.46 9.69 32.63
CA GLY A 255 -14.20 8.98 32.80
C GLY A 255 -13.73 8.27 31.54
N ARG A 256 -12.70 7.41 31.69
CA ARG A 256 -11.97 6.75 30.60
C ARG A 256 -12.90 6.17 29.52
N LEU A 257 -12.68 6.54 28.26
CA LEU A 257 -13.34 5.90 27.12
C LEU A 257 -12.58 4.66 26.65
N ALA A 258 -13.29 3.60 26.29
CA ALA A 258 -12.73 2.49 25.54
C ALA A 258 -13.05 2.69 24.05
N ILE A 259 -12.04 2.98 23.24
CA ILE A 259 -12.18 3.05 21.78
C ILE A 259 -12.32 1.64 21.23
N ARG A 260 -13.46 1.35 20.62
CA ARG A 260 -13.72 0.05 19.96
C ARG A 260 -13.30 0.09 18.50
N SER A 261 -13.54 1.21 17.84
CA SER A 261 -13.08 1.48 16.47
C SER A 261 -13.12 2.97 16.21
N ALA A 262 -12.23 3.48 15.38
CA ALA A 262 -12.19 4.90 15.04
C ALA A 262 -11.89 5.09 13.55
N TYR A 263 -10.66 5.44 13.18
CA TYR A 263 -10.26 5.54 11.80
C TYR A 263 -10.26 4.17 11.12
N ARG A 264 -10.77 4.11 9.89
CA ARG A 264 -10.76 2.94 9.03
C ARG A 264 -10.33 3.35 7.62
N SER A 265 -9.31 2.71 7.06
CA SER A 265 -8.89 2.94 5.69
C SER A 265 -9.92 2.44 4.69
N CYS A 266 -9.92 3.01 3.49
CA CYS A 266 -10.78 2.57 2.38
C CYS A 266 -10.58 1.07 2.08
N GLU A 267 -9.36 0.56 2.22
CA GLU A 267 -9.04 -0.86 2.02
C GLU A 267 -9.70 -1.74 3.09
N VAL A 268 -9.51 -1.41 4.37
CA VAL A 268 -10.11 -2.17 5.49
C VAL A 268 -11.64 -2.09 5.44
N ASN A 269 -12.21 -0.91 5.19
CA ASN A 269 -13.66 -0.74 5.09
C ASN A 269 -14.25 -1.50 3.90
N GLY A 270 -13.62 -1.40 2.72
CA GLY A 270 -14.03 -2.14 1.52
C GLY A 270 -13.99 -3.64 1.75
N PHE A 271 -12.92 -4.15 2.35
CA PHE A 271 -12.82 -5.57 2.71
C PHE A 271 -13.93 -6.02 3.66
N CYS A 272 -14.20 -5.27 4.73
CA CYS A 272 -15.31 -5.58 5.63
C CYS A 272 -16.65 -5.57 4.91
N ASN A 273 -16.92 -4.55 4.09
CA ASN A 273 -18.16 -4.44 3.35
C ASN A 273 -18.37 -5.62 2.38
N ASP A 274 -17.31 -6.07 1.70
CA ASP A 274 -17.34 -7.26 0.84
C ASP A 274 -17.61 -8.54 1.64
N MET A 275 -16.99 -8.69 2.81
CA MET A 275 -17.23 -9.84 3.70
C MET A 275 -18.66 -9.83 4.26
N GLN A 276 -19.22 -8.66 4.59
CA GLN A 276 -20.62 -8.51 4.97
C GLN A 276 -21.55 -8.93 3.83
N ARG A 277 -21.29 -8.48 2.59
CA ARG A 277 -22.10 -8.90 1.42
C ARG A 277 -22.05 -10.41 1.21
N LYS A 278 -20.93 -11.05 1.55
CA LYS A 278 -20.77 -12.52 1.60
C LYS A 278 -21.35 -13.18 2.85
N LYS A 279 -22.09 -12.43 3.68
CA LYS A 279 -22.73 -12.88 4.94
C LYS A 279 -21.76 -13.49 5.94
N LYS A 280 -20.50 -13.04 5.97
CA LYS A 280 -19.54 -13.44 7.00
C LYS A 280 -19.80 -12.66 8.29
N PRO A 281 -19.83 -13.33 9.46
CA PRO A 281 -20.06 -12.66 10.73
C PRO A 281 -18.85 -11.78 11.11
N GLY A 282 -19.10 -10.66 11.80
CA GLY A 282 -18.04 -9.80 12.35
C GLY A 282 -17.51 -8.70 11.42
N TYR A 283 -18.02 -8.58 10.19
CA TYR A 283 -17.54 -7.60 9.20
C TYR A 283 -18.53 -6.46 8.90
N THR A 284 -19.29 -6.01 9.91
CA THR A 284 -20.40 -5.06 9.69
C THR A 284 -19.92 -3.66 9.31
N CYS A 285 -19.88 -3.34 8.02
CA CYS A 285 -19.44 -2.07 7.46
C CYS A 285 -20.28 -1.69 6.23
N ALA A 286 -20.66 -0.42 6.13
CA ALA A 286 -21.25 0.14 4.90
C ALA A 286 -20.19 0.34 3.80
N SER A 287 -20.60 0.79 2.61
CA SER A 287 -19.66 1.10 1.53
C SER A 287 -18.69 2.23 1.93
N ASN A 288 -17.61 2.41 1.15
CA ASN A 288 -16.64 3.47 1.41
C ASN A 288 -17.28 4.84 1.29
N GLU A 289 -18.08 5.06 0.24
CA GLU A 289 -18.73 6.34 -0.05
C GLU A 289 -19.68 6.75 1.08
N SER A 290 -20.38 5.80 1.70
CA SER A 290 -21.23 6.06 2.86
C SER A 290 -20.46 6.27 4.18
N ASN A 291 -19.16 5.97 4.21
CA ASN A 291 -18.30 6.15 5.38
C ASN A 291 -17.28 7.29 5.24
N TYR A 292 -17.19 7.94 4.07
CA TYR A 292 -16.43 9.18 3.92
C TYR A 292 -16.96 10.24 4.89
N ALA A 293 -16.05 11.00 5.50
CA ALA A 293 -16.33 11.90 6.62
C ALA A 293 -17.00 11.22 7.85
N GLY A 294 -17.01 9.88 7.91
CA GLY A 294 -17.49 9.05 9.00
C GLY A 294 -16.33 8.29 9.64
N HIS A 295 -16.26 6.97 9.44
CA HIS A 295 -15.10 6.19 9.88
C HIS A 295 -13.88 6.30 8.95
N ILE A 296 -14.06 6.79 7.72
CA ILE A 296 -12.97 7.06 6.77
C ILE A 296 -12.66 8.56 6.85
N TRP A 297 -11.71 8.94 7.72
CA TRP A 297 -11.44 10.34 8.08
C TRP A 297 -10.61 11.10 7.04
N ASP A 298 -9.93 10.37 6.16
CA ASP A 298 -9.03 10.89 5.14
C ASP A 298 -9.72 11.14 3.79
N ARG A 299 -11.06 11.18 3.78
CA ARG A 299 -11.90 11.44 2.61
C ARG A 299 -13.00 12.42 2.97
N LEU A 300 -13.19 13.43 2.13
CA LEU A 300 -14.36 14.30 2.19
C LEU A 300 -15.60 13.53 1.71
N ASP A 301 -16.77 13.90 2.22
CA ASP A 301 -18.04 13.37 1.74
C ASP A 301 -18.37 13.85 0.32
N ALA A 302 -19.51 13.42 -0.22
CA ALA A 302 -19.96 13.79 -1.56
C ALA A 302 -20.22 15.30 -1.74
N ASP A 303 -20.47 16.02 -0.64
CA ASP A 303 -20.70 17.46 -0.62
C ASP A 303 -19.41 18.26 -0.35
N GLY A 304 -18.27 17.58 -0.20
CA GLY A 304 -16.96 18.17 0.04
C GLY A 304 -16.67 18.53 1.51
N HIS A 305 -17.42 17.97 2.46
CA HIS A 305 -17.24 18.24 3.89
C HIS A 305 -16.34 17.21 4.57
N MET A 306 -15.67 17.66 5.62
CA MET A 306 -14.85 16.84 6.50
C MET A 306 -15.64 16.35 7.72
N GLY A 307 -15.31 15.15 8.19
CA GLY A 307 -15.86 14.59 9.42
C GLY A 307 -15.05 13.40 9.94
N ALA A 308 -15.33 13.01 11.18
CA ALA A 308 -14.72 11.86 11.83
C ALA A 308 -15.68 11.24 12.84
N MET A 309 -15.65 9.92 12.92
CA MET A 309 -16.48 9.12 13.80
C MET A 309 -15.66 8.06 14.55
N ALA A 310 -16.00 7.85 15.82
CA ALA A 310 -15.50 6.73 16.61
C ALA A 310 -16.66 5.95 17.25
N CYS A 311 -16.48 4.64 17.36
CA CYS A 311 -17.28 3.77 18.20
C CYS A 311 -16.58 3.64 19.56
N VAL A 312 -17.28 4.03 20.63
CA VAL A 312 -16.73 4.03 21.99
C VAL A 312 -17.65 3.29 22.96
N VAL A 313 -17.07 2.87 24.09
CA VAL A 313 -17.77 2.41 25.28
C VAL A 313 -17.36 3.28 26.46
N VAL A 314 -18.31 3.60 27.34
CA VAL A 314 -18.09 4.29 28.60
C VAL A 314 -18.14 3.24 29.73
N PRO A 315 -17.00 2.70 30.19
CA PRO A 315 -16.98 1.52 31.07
C PRO A 315 -17.61 1.79 32.43
N SER A 316 -17.34 2.95 33.03
CA SER A 316 -17.92 3.40 34.31
C SER A 316 -19.45 3.55 34.24
N PHE A 317 -19.99 3.94 33.08
CA PHE A 317 -21.43 4.02 32.86
C PHE A 317 -22.02 2.60 32.75
N TRP A 318 -21.41 1.74 31.93
CA TRP A 318 -21.84 0.34 31.78
C TRP A 318 -21.85 -0.42 33.11
N GLU A 319 -20.88 -0.18 33.98
CA GLU A 319 -20.83 -0.79 35.32
C GLU A 319 -22.09 -0.50 36.14
N LYS A 320 -22.66 0.70 36.01
CA LYS A 320 -23.77 1.20 36.83
C LYS A 320 -25.14 1.12 36.15
N HIS A 321 -25.16 1.08 34.82
CA HIS A 321 -26.36 1.23 34.00
C HIS A 321 -26.44 0.14 32.94
N GLN A 322 -27.13 -0.96 33.24
CA GLN A 322 -27.31 -2.12 32.36
C GLN A 322 -28.77 -2.43 32.06
N GLN A 323 -29.71 -1.62 32.56
CA GLN A 323 -31.13 -1.85 32.33
C GLN A 323 -31.51 -1.49 30.88
N PRO A 324 -32.46 -2.21 30.28
CA PRO A 324 -32.94 -1.87 28.94
C PRO A 324 -33.36 -0.40 28.84
N GLY A 325 -32.81 0.31 27.87
CA GLY A 325 -33.08 1.74 27.64
C GLY A 325 -32.11 2.72 28.31
N ASP A 326 -31.20 2.25 29.16
CA ASP A 326 -30.22 3.11 29.86
C ASP A 326 -29.31 3.91 28.92
N TRP A 327 -29.05 3.40 27.71
CA TRP A 327 -28.31 4.12 26.67
C TRP A 327 -28.91 5.51 26.36
N ARG A 328 -30.22 5.73 26.60
CA ARG A 328 -30.88 7.03 26.42
C ARG A 328 -30.40 8.09 27.40
N ILE A 329 -29.86 7.70 28.55
CA ILE A 329 -29.26 8.63 29.53
C ILE A 329 -27.98 9.22 28.92
N LEU A 330 -27.10 8.37 28.37
CA LEU A 330 -25.93 8.81 27.62
C LEU A 330 -26.33 9.70 26.43
N ALA A 331 -27.32 9.25 25.65
CA ALA A 331 -27.79 9.99 24.47
C ALA A 331 -28.30 11.40 24.82
N ARG A 332 -29.11 11.54 25.88
CA ARG A 332 -29.61 12.84 26.36
C ARG A 332 -28.48 13.74 26.82
N TRP A 333 -27.59 13.22 27.67
CA TRP A 333 -26.46 14.00 28.15
C TRP A 333 -25.59 14.52 27.00
N ILE A 334 -25.24 13.65 26.03
CA ILE A 334 -24.49 14.06 24.84
C ILE A 334 -25.25 15.12 24.06
N HIS A 335 -26.58 14.98 23.91
CA HIS A 335 -27.36 15.93 23.14
C HIS A 335 -27.41 17.33 23.75
N GLU A 336 -27.48 17.40 25.08
CA GLU A 336 -27.54 18.65 25.82
C GLU A 336 -26.17 19.34 25.93
N ASN A 337 -25.08 18.57 25.92
CA ASN A 337 -23.75 19.09 26.26
C ASN A 337 -22.76 19.15 25.09
N LEU A 338 -22.95 18.38 24.01
CA LEU A 338 -21.97 18.25 22.93
C LEU A 338 -22.52 18.65 21.55
N THR A 339 -21.64 19.17 20.70
CA THR A 339 -21.92 19.56 19.31
C THR A 339 -21.69 18.41 18.33
N TYR A 340 -22.31 17.25 18.61
CA TYR A 340 -22.19 16.07 17.76
C TYR A 340 -22.98 16.21 16.45
N ALA A 341 -22.55 15.48 15.42
CA ALA A 341 -23.25 15.37 14.14
C ALA A 341 -24.22 14.18 14.12
N SER A 342 -23.77 13.00 14.56
CA SER A 342 -24.62 11.81 14.65
C SER A 342 -24.23 10.89 15.81
N LEU A 343 -25.23 10.17 16.34
CA LEU A 343 -25.08 9.13 17.34
C LEU A 343 -25.76 7.85 16.86
N TYR A 344 -25.10 6.71 17.09
CA TYR A 344 -25.68 5.39 16.83
C TYR A 344 -25.36 4.40 17.96
N PHE A 345 -26.35 4.00 18.74
CA PHE A 345 -26.16 3.10 19.89
C PHE A 345 -26.33 1.61 19.53
N PHE A 346 -25.55 0.76 20.19
CA PHE A 346 -25.53 -0.70 20.05
C PHE A 346 -25.90 -1.37 21.38
N PRO A 347 -26.52 -2.57 21.36
CA PRO A 347 -27.01 -3.22 22.57
C PRO A 347 -25.90 -3.69 23.52
N THR A 348 -24.74 -4.06 22.99
CA THR A 348 -23.63 -4.57 23.81
C THR A 348 -22.85 -3.41 24.43
N TYR A 349 -22.77 -3.39 25.76
CA TYR A 349 -22.05 -2.39 26.56
C TYR A 349 -22.53 -0.95 26.42
N TRP A 350 -23.71 -0.75 25.82
CA TRP A 350 -24.13 0.54 25.27
C TRP A 350 -23.05 1.21 24.43
N ALA A 351 -22.27 0.41 23.68
CA ALA A 351 -21.32 0.96 22.73
C ALA A 351 -22.06 1.89 21.76
N PHE A 352 -21.43 2.97 21.34
CA PHE A 352 -22.05 3.88 20.38
C PHE A 352 -21.04 4.53 19.46
N ASN A 353 -21.50 4.79 18.24
CA ASN A 353 -20.83 5.71 17.34
C ASN A 353 -21.15 7.14 17.76
N ILE A 354 -20.13 7.98 17.81
CA ILE A 354 -20.22 9.43 17.96
C ILE A 354 -19.41 10.08 16.84
N GLY A 355 -20.08 10.92 16.05
CA GLY A 355 -19.51 11.58 14.89
C GLY A 355 -19.44 13.09 15.03
N TRP A 356 -18.33 13.68 14.60
CA TRP A 356 -18.17 15.10 14.32
C TRP A 356 -18.22 15.33 12.80
N HIS A 357 -18.84 16.43 12.36
CA HIS A 357 -18.95 16.78 10.93
C HIS A 357 -19.04 18.29 10.75
N GLU A 358 -18.47 18.83 9.67
CA GLU A 358 -18.55 20.27 9.36
C GLU A 358 -19.99 20.77 9.17
N LYS A 359 -20.88 19.88 8.73
CA LYS A 359 -22.32 20.13 8.58
C LYS A 359 -23.11 19.10 9.40
N PRO A 360 -23.36 19.33 10.70
CA PRO A 360 -23.93 18.32 11.59
C PRO A 360 -25.43 18.09 11.34
N GLU A 361 -25.86 16.83 11.23
CA GLU A 361 -27.28 16.46 11.11
C GLU A 361 -28.03 16.46 12.45
N ARG A 362 -27.31 16.32 13.56
CA ARG A 362 -27.82 16.13 14.93
C ARG A 362 -28.83 14.99 15.06
N THR A 363 -28.48 13.80 14.56
CA THR A 363 -29.36 12.62 14.60
C THR A 363 -28.94 11.59 15.65
N ILE A 364 -29.92 10.96 16.33
CA ILE A 364 -29.68 9.86 17.28
C ILE A 364 -30.45 8.63 16.84
N LYS A 365 -29.74 7.53 16.59
CA LYS A 365 -30.31 6.23 16.23
C LYS A 365 -29.82 5.15 17.19
N SER A 366 -30.53 4.04 17.26
CA SER A 366 -30.16 2.92 18.14
C SER A 366 -30.59 1.56 17.59
N TYR A 367 -29.72 0.56 17.74
CA TYR A 367 -30.07 -0.86 17.69
C TYR A 367 -30.37 -1.42 19.09
N ALA A 368 -30.00 -0.71 20.16
CA ALA A 368 -30.37 -1.07 21.53
C ALA A 368 -31.84 -0.75 21.79
N SER A 369 -32.53 -1.63 22.51
CA SER A 369 -33.95 -1.39 22.84
C SER A 369 -34.11 -0.15 23.75
N PRO A 370 -35.09 0.73 23.48
CA PRO A 370 -35.97 0.72 22.30
C PRO A 370 -35.24 1.23 21.05
N ALA A 371 -35.22 0.41 19.99
CA ALA A 371 -34.47 0.69 18.76
C ALA A 371 -35.16 1.73 17.86
N GLY A 372 -34.40 2.28 16.90
CA GLY A 372 -34.88 3.25 15.92
C GLY A 372 -34.35 4.66 16.16
N LEU A 373 -35.09 5.65 15.65
CA LEU A 373 -34.80 7.08 15.84
C LEU A 373 -35.19 7.49 17.26
N PHE A 374 -34.33 8.28 17.91
CA PHE A 374 -34.58 8.83 19.23
C PHE A 374 -34.54 10.34 19.21
N THR A 375 -35.58 10.97 19.77
CA THR A 375 -35.67 12.40 20.00
C THR A 375 -35.60 12.60 21.52
N PRO A 376 -34.54 13.24 22.04
CA PRO A 376 -34.23 13.40 23.46
C PRO A 376 -35.36 13.91 24.35
#